data_AF-A0A0N0CWJ4-F1
#
_entry.id   AF-A0A0N0CWJ4-F1
#
_cell.length_a   1.000
_cell.length_b   1.000
_cell.length_c   1.000
_cell.angle_alpha   90.00
_cell.angle_beta   90.00
_cell.angle_gamma   90.00
#
_symmetry.space_group_name_H-M   'P 1'
#
loop_
_entity.id
_entity.type
_entity.pdbx_description
1 polymer ?
#
loop_
_entity_poly.entity_id
_entity_poly.type
_entity_poly.pdbx_seq_one_letter_code
_entity_poly.pdbx_strand_id
1 'polypeptide(L)'
;MDSAAILTKVVSIPLGLLFLKSSISKLRKPYQLYLAFESYNFFKEQKILRIVVSFFLSLEVILSLGLLYPVNLKIILSLGIFLQSIYLLIMIMNINKSFSNNCGCFPLNVPKEVSLKNLLTI
;
A
#
# COMPACT_ATOMS: atom_id res chain seq x y z
N MET A 1 -14.41 -7.20 -28.83
CA MET A 1 -13.75 -6.82 -27.57
C MET A 1 -12.39 -7.49 -27.60
N ASP A 2 -11.32 -6.69 -27.66
CA ASP A 2 -9.97 -7.22 -27.91
C ASP A 2 -9.54 -8.16 -26.78
N SER A 3 -8.91 -9.28 -27.12
CA SER A 3 -8.41 -10.29 -26.17
C SER A 3 -7.49 -9.69 -25.10
N ALA A 4 -6.74 -8.64 -25.44
CA ALA A 4 -5.92 -7.86 -24.50
C ALA A 4 -6.76 -7.13 -23.44
N ALA A 5 -7.92 -6.59 -23.80
CA ALA A 5 -8.80 -5.87 -22.85
C ALA A 5 -9.44 -6.83 -21.84
N ILE A 6 -9.81 -8.04 -22.29
CA ILE A 6 -10.33 -9.11 -21.44
C ILE A 6 -9.26 -9.54 -20.43
N LEU A 7 -8.06 -9.87 -20.91
CA LEU A 7 -6.93 -10.25 -20.05
C LEU A 7 -6.63 -9.18 -18.99
N THR A 8 -6.62 -7.92 -19.42
CA THR A 8 -6.37 -6.79 -18.54
C THR A 8 -7.41 -6.69 -17.42
N LYS A 9 -8.70 -6.88 -17.73
CA LYS A 9 -9.78 -6.86 -16.72
C LYS A 9 -9.71 -8.07 -15.78
N VAL A 10 -9.38 -9.25 -16.29
CA VAL A 10 -9.23 -10.47 -15.49
C VAL A 10 -8.12 -10.30 -14.44
N VAL A 11 -7.06 -9.55 -14.74
CA VAL A 11 -5.97 -9.25 -13.79
C VAL A 11 -6.29 -8.05 -12.90
N SER A 12 -6.91 -6.99 -13.44
CA SER A 12 -7.15 -5.76 -12.68
C SER A 12 -8.19 -5.93 -11.57
N ILE A 13 -9.21 -6.77 -11.78
CA ILE A 13 -10.27 -6.98 -10.80
C ILE A 13 -9.73 -7.62 -9.51
N PRO A 14 -9.00 -8.77 -9.54
CA PRO A 14 -8.37 -9.34 -8.36
C PRO A 14 -7.45 -8.36 -7.63
N LEU A 15 -6.60 -7.63 -8.38
CA LEU A 15 -5.73 -6.61 -7.79
C LEU A 15 -6.53 -5.51 -7.11
N GLY A 16 -7.56 -4.99 -7.77
CA GLY A 16 -8.46 -3.99 -7.20
C GLY A 16 -9.12 -4.47 -5.90
N LEU A 17 -9.59 -5.72 -5.85
CA LEU A 17 -10.16 -6.33 -4.66
C LEU A 17 -9.14 -6.47 -3.52
N LEU A 18 -7.90 -6.88 -3.83
CA LEU A 18 -6.81 -6.97 -2.85
C LEU A 18 -6.50 -5.59 -2.23
N PHE A 19 -6.31 -4.58 -3.08
CA PHE A 19 -6.06 -3.20 -2.64
C PHE A 19 -7.25 -2.61 -1.88
N LEU A 20 -8.49 -2.94 -2.28
CA LEU A 20 -9.70 -2.48 -1.60
C LEU A 20 -9.79 -3.09 -0.19
N LYS A 21 -9.57 -4.39 -0.06
CA LYS A 21 -9.55 -5.08 1.25
C LYS A 21 -8.48 -4.50 2.17
N SER A 22 -7.28 -4.25 1.64
CA SER A 22 -6.18 -3.59 2.35
C SER A 22 -6.58 -2.18 2.82
N SER A 23 -7.11 -1.35 1.90
CA SER A 23 -7.52 0.02 2.17
C SER A 23 -8.63 0.11 3.23
N ILE A 24 -9.64 -0.77 3.16
CA ILE A 24 -10.72 -0.83 4.17
C ILE A 24 -10.16 -1.16 5.55
N SER A 25 -9.21 -2.11 5.65
CA SER A 25 -8.56 -2.44 6.92
C SER A 25 -7.84 -1.21 7.50
N LYS A 26 -7.11 -0.47 6.65
CA LYS A 26 -6.38 0.74 7.02
C LYS A 26 -7.31 1.89 7.43
N LEU A 27 -8.42 2.08 6.71
CA LEU A 27 -9.45 3.09 7.03
C LEU A 27 -10.16 2.82 8.36
N ARG A 28 -10.38 1.55 8.72
CA ARG A 28 -10.97 1.19 10.02
C ARG A 28 -10.02 1.45 11.20
N LYS A 29 -8.71 1.43 10.96
CA LYS A 29 -7.68 1.56 12.00
C LYS A 29 -6.59 2.55 11.58
N PRO A 30 -6.92 3.82 11.30
CA PRO A 30 -5.98 4.79 10.75
C PRO A 30 -4.85 5.12 11.71
N TYR A 31 -5.12 5.07 13.02
CA TYR A 31 -4.10 5.25 14.06
C TYR A 31 -3.02 4.17 14.02
N GLN A 32 -3.37 2.93 13.68
CA GLN A 32 -2.38 1.86 13.54
C GLN A 32 -1.48 2.07 12.33
N LEU A 33 -2.02 2.61 11.25
CA LEU A 33 -1.21 3.00 10.07
C LEU A 33 -0.26 4.15 10.41
N TYR A 34 -0.71 5.11 11.22
CA TYR A 34 0.15 6.17 11.75
C TYR A 34 1.32 5.60 12.58
N LEU A 35 1.06 4.72 13.55
CA LEU A 35 2.11 4.11 14.38
C LEU A 35 3.12 3.30 13.55
N ALA A 36 2.61 2.59 12.55
CA ALA A 36 3.43 1.90 11.56
C ALA A 36 4.41 2.86 10.85
N PHE A 37 3.92 3.98 10.35
CA PHE A 37 4.76 4.98 9.69
C PHE A 37 5.68 5.75 10.65
N GLU A 38 5.23 6.02 11.88
CA GLU A 38 6.02 6.63 12.94
C GLU A 38 7.23 5.76 13.28
N SER A 39 7.04 4.43 13.30
CA SER A 39 8.11 3.49 13.63
C SER A 39 9.28 3.49 12.63
N TYR A 40 9.06 3.98 11.40
CA TYR A 40 10.13 4.18 10.42
C TYR A 40 11.03 5.39 10.74
N ASN A 41 10.64 6.25 11.70
CA ASN A 41 11.37 7.46 12.11
C ASN A 41 11.78 8.39 10.95
N PHE A 42 11.03 8.36 9.84
CA PHE A 42 11.34 9.15 8.62
C PHE A 42 10.95 10.63 8.77
N PHE A 43 9.87 10.90 9.52
CA PHE A 43 9.36 12.25 9.77
C PHE A 43 9.42 12.55 11.28
N LYS A 44 10.16 13.60 11.66
CA LYS A 44 10.24 14.05 13.07
C LYS A 44 9.01 14.86 13.50
N GLU A 45 8.35 15.50 12.54
CA GLU A 45 7.17 16.35 12.73
C GLU A 45 5.88 15.53 12.62
N GLN A 46 5.18 15.34 13.74
CA GLN A 46 3.97 14.51 13.80
C GLN A 46 2.84 15.01 12.88
N LYS A 47 2.74 16.33 12.65
CA LYS A 47 1.75 16.92 11.73
C LYS A 47 2.01 16.48 10.28
N ILE A 48 3.27 16.52 9.84
CA ILE A 48 3.68 16.10 8.51
C ILE A 48 3.42 14.61 8.34
N LEU A 49 3.77 13.79 9.35
CA LEU A 49 3.51 12.36 9.35
C LEU A 49 2.03 12.03 9.16
N ARG A 50 1.13 12.73 9.87
CA ARG A 50 -0.32 12.53 9.74
C ARG A 50 -0.84 12.87 8.34
N ILE A 51 -0.34 13.97 7.74
CA ILE A 51 -0.70 14.36 6.37
C ILE A 51 -0.22 13.30 5.39
N VAL A 52 1.03 12.86 5.50
CA VAL A 52 1.61 11.83 4.64
C VAL A 52 0.81 10.53 4.76
N VAL A 53 0.55 10.02 5.96
CA VAL A 53 -0.23 8.79 6.17
C VAL A 53 -1.62 8.88 5.54
N SER A 54 -2.30 10.02 5.71
CA SER A 54 -3.63 10.26 5.12
C SER A 54 -3.58 10.33 3.60
N PHE A 55 -2.54 10.95 3.05
CA PHE A 55 -2.31 11.04 1.61
C PHE A 55 -2.09 9.66 0.99
N PHE A 56 -1.20 8.85 1.57
CA PHE A 56 -0.93 7.48 1.10
C PHE A 56 -2.19 6.60 1.16
N LEU A 57 -2.96 6.69 2.25
CA LEU A 57 -4.23 5.97 2.38
C LEU A 57 -5.24 6.40 1.31
N SER A 58 -5.33 7.69 1.03
CA SER A 58 -6.23 8.22 -0.01
C SER A 58 -5.82 7.73 -1.40
N LEU A 59 -4.52 7.72 -1.71
CA LEU A 59 -4.01 7.18 -2.98
C LEU A 59 -4.31 5.69 -3.15
N GLU A 60 -4.18 4.90 -2.09
CA GLU A 60 -4.48 3.46 -2.13
C GLU A 60 -5.97 3.19 -2.38
N VAL A 61 -6.86 3.99 -1.78
CA VAL A 61 -8.30 3.92 -2.04
C VAL A 61 -8.60 4.28 -3.50
N ILE A 62 -8.03 5.39 -4.01
CA ILE A 62 -8.21 5.80 -5.41
C ILE A 62 -7.72 4.70 -6.37
N LEU A 63 -6.56 4.11 -6.08
CA LEU A 63 -6.01 2.99 -6.84
C LEU A 63 -6.97 1.80 -6.85
N SER A 64 -7.49 1.42 -5.68
CA SER A 64 -8.39 0.27 -5.53
C SER A 64 -9.69 0.44 -6.34
N LEU A 65 -10.31 1.61 -6.26
CA LEU A 65 -11.52 1.92 -7.01
C LEU A 65 -11.21 2.03 -8.51
N GLY A 66 -10.09 2.66 -8.87
CA GLY A 66 -9.67 2.80 -10.26
C GLY A 66 -9.39 1.47 -10.97
N LEU A 67 -8.92 0.45 -10.25
CA LEU A 67 -8.70 -0.89 -10.80
C LEU A 67 -10.01 -1.66 -11.07
N LEU A 68 -11.07 -1.35 -10.30
CA LEU A 68 -12.38 -1.99 -10.41
C LEU A 68 -13.29 -1.31 -11.45
N TYR A 69 -13.24 0.01 -11.54
CA TYR A 69 -14.06 0.79 -12.48
C TYR A 69 -13.42 0.92 -13.88
N PRO A 70 -14.20 1.21 -14.94
CA PRO A 70 -13.70 1.40 -16.29
C PRO A 70 -13.09 2.80 -16.49
N VAL A 71 -12.06 3.14 -15.71
CA VAL A 71 -11.24 4.36 -15.89
C VAL A 71 -9.99 4.08 -16.73
N ASN A 72 -9.24 5.13 -17.07
CA ASN A 72 -7.98 5.01 -17.81
C ASN A 72 -6.95 4.20 -17.01
N LEU A 73 -6.92 2.90 -17.28
CA LEU A 73 -6.14 1.92 -16.52
C LEU A 73 -4.63 2.20 -16.57
N LYS A 74 -4.11 2.83 -17.63
CA LYS A 74 -2.69 3.19 -17.72
C LYS A 74 -2.28 4.14 -16.58
N ILE A 75 -3.13 5.11 -16.29
CA ILE A 75 -2.90 6.09 -15.21
C ILE A 75 -2.98 5.39 -13.85
N ILE A 76 -3.99 4.54 -13.66
CA ILE A 76 -4.19 3.79 -12.41
C ILE A 76 -3.02 2.83 -12.15
N LEU A 77 -2.55 2.09 -13.16
CA LEU A 77 -1.39 1.22 -13.03
C LEU A 77 -0.11 2.01 -12.75
N SER A 78 0.09 3.15 -13.40
CA SER A 78 1.24 4.02 -13.12
C SER A 78 1.22 4.53 -11.67
N LEU A 79 0.06 4.93 -11.16
CA LEU A 79 -0.12 5.30 -9.76
C LEU A 79 0.18 4.12 -8.82
N GLY A 80 -0.29 2.92 -9.16
CA GLY A 80 -0.05 1.71 -8.38
C GLY A 80 1.42 1.34 -8.31
N ILE A 81 2.14 1.39 -9.44
CA ILE A 81 3.59 1.18 -9.50
C ILE A 81 4.30 2.20 -8.63
N PHE A 82 3.99 3.49 -8.79
CA PHE A 82 4.60 4.56 -8.00
C PHE A 82 4.40 4.35 -6.50
N LEU A 83 3.17 4.08 -6.06
CA LEU A 83 2.83 3.86 -4.67
C LEU A 83 3.55 2.63 -4.10
N GLN A 84 3.56 1.52 -4.85
CA GLN A 84 4.20 0.28 -4.42
C GLN A 84 5.72 0.41 -4.39
N SER A 85 6.33 1.14 -5.33
CA SER A 85 7.76 1.43 -5.30
C SER A 85 8.16 2.19 -4.04
N ILE A 86 7.34 3.14 -3.57
CA ILE A 86 7.63 3.84 -2.30
C ILE A 86 7.57 2.86 -1.11
N TYR A 87 6.53 2.02 -1.03
CA TYR A 87 6.44 1.02 0.04
C TYR A 87 7.63 0.04 0.01
N LEU A 88 8.01 -0.43 -1.17
CA LEU A 88 9.18 -1.29 -1.35
C LEU A 88 10.47 -0.60 -0.90
N LEU A 89 10.68 0.67 -1.27
CA LEU A 89 11.85 1.43 -0.83
C LEU A 89 11.89 1.58 0.70
N ILE A 90 10.76 1.94 1.33
CA ILE A 90 10.66 2.06 2.79
C ILE A 90 10.98 0.71 3.46
N MET A 91 10.45 -0.40 2.94
CA MET A 91 10.75 -1.72 3.48
C MET A 91 12.23 -2.06 3.30
N ILE A 92 12.81 -1.88 2.10
CA ILE A 92 14.23 -2.18 1.83
C ILE A 92 15.16 -1.41 2.77
N MET A 93 14.91 -0.12 3.00
CA MET A 93 15.70 0.72 3.92
C MET A 93 15.60 0.26 5.39
N ASN A 94 14.62 -0.57 5.71
CA ASN A 94 14.35 -1.04 7.06
C ASN A 94 14.41 -2.57 7.20
N ILE A 95 15.08 -3.27 6.27
CA ILE A 95 15.37 -4.70 6.39
C ILE A 95 16.08 -4.98 7.73
N ASN A 96 15.71 -6.10 8.38
CA ASN A 96 16.19 -6.54 9.69
C ASN A 96 15.79 -5.66 10.88
N LYS A 97 14.95 -4.63 10.68
CA LYS A 97 14.32 -3.92 11.79
C LYS A 97 13.02 -4.61 12.17
N SER A 98 12.84 -4.85 13.46
CA SER A 98 11.57 -5.20 14.06
C SER A 98 10.92 -3.94 14.62
N PHE A 99 9.64 -3.75 14.30
CA PHE A 99 8.89 -2.59 14.77
C PHE A 99 8.05 -3.02 15.96
N SER A 100 8.53 -2.73 17.18
CA SER A 100 7.84 -3.07 18.44
C SER A 100 6.43 -2.51 18.50
N ASN A 101 6.22 -1.33 17.92
CA ASN A 101 4.93 -0.63 17.91
C ASN A 101 4.03 -1.05 16.73
N ASN A 102 4.50 -1.89 15.82
CA ASN A 102 3.69 -2.39 14.71
C ASN A 102 2.98 -3.68 15.13
N CYS A 103 1.65 -3.65 15.15
CA CYS A 103 0.81 -4.81 15.46
C CYS A 103 0.81 -5.90 14.37
N GLY A 104 1.54 -5.70 13.26
CA GLY A 104 1.51 -6.60 12.10
C GLY A 104 0.18 -6.54 11.33
N CYS A 105 -0.57 -5.46 11.53
CA CYS A 105 -1.93 -5.32 11.03
C CYS A 105 -2.01 -5.10 9.50
N PHE A 106 -0.90 -4.74 8.85
CA PHE A 106 -0.81 -4.46 7.40
C PHE A 106 0.34 -5.22 6.74
N PRO A 107 0.27 -6.56 6.63
CA PRO A 107 1.41 -7.40 6.26
C PRO A 107 2.02 -7.09 4.88
N LEU A 108 1.21 -6.62 3.91
CA LEU A 108 1.65 -6.35 2.54
C LEU A 108 2.50 -5.07 2.40
N ASN A 109 2.18 -4.02 3.17
CA ASN A 109 2.78 -2.70 2.97
C ASN A 109 3.58 -2.23 4.19
N VAL A 110 3.28 -2.78 5.37
CA VAL A 110 3.92 -2.43 6.64
C VAL A 110 3.98 -3.67 7.56
N PRO A 111 4.86 -4.65 7.26
CA PRO A 111 5.01 -5.85 8.09
C PRO A 111 5.65 -5.51 9.46
N LYS A 112 5.39 -6.36 10.46
CA LYS A 112 5.96 -6.23 11.81
C LYS A 112 7.49 -6.40 11.82
N GLU A 113 7.97 -7.30 10.98
CA GLU A 113 9.38 -7.57 10.76
C GLU A 113 9.63 -7.54 9.26
N VAL A 114 10.63 -6.78 8.83
CA VAL A 114 11.03 -6.76 7.42
C VAL A 114 12.12 -7.81 7.22
N SER A 115 11.72 -9.00 6.78
CA SER A 115 12.64 -10.07 6.38
C SER A 115 12.68 -10.20 4.86
N LEU A 116 13.80 -10.71 4.33
CA LEU A 116 13.92 -11.06 2.91
C LEU A 116 12.84 -12.05 2.44
N LYS A 117 12.31 -12.89 3.34
CA LYS A 117 11.18 -13.79 3.05
C LYS A 117 9.89 -13.03 2.74
N ASN A 118 9.63 -11.92 3.46
CA ASN A 118 8.43 -11.11 3.23
C ASN A 118 8.48 -10.36 1.88
N LEU A 119 9.67 -10.00 1.40
CA LEU A 119 9.85 -9.37 0.09
C LEU A 119 9.63 -10.34 -1.09
N LEU A 120 9.88 -11.65 -0.89
CA LEU A 120 9.68 -12.70 -1.89
C LEU A 120 8.23 -13.21 -1.98
N THR A 121 7.33 -12.72 -1.12
CA THR A 121 5.91 -13.16 -1.07
C THR A 121 4.93 -12.06 -1.52
N ILE A 122 5.45 -10.88 -1.90
CA ILE A 122 4.69 -9.81 -2.57
C ILE A 122 4.62 -10.12 -4.06
#